data_AF-A0A6A3ZUU5-F1
#
_entry.id   AF-A0A6A3ZUU5-F1
#
_cell.length_a   1.000
_cell.length_b   1.000
_cell.length_c   1.000
_cell.angle_alpha   90.00
_cell.angle_beta   90.00
_cell.angle_gamma   90.00
#
_symmetry.space_group_name_H-M   'P 1'
#
loop_
_entity.id
_entity.type
_entity.pdbx_description
1 polymer ?
#
loop_
_entity_poly.entity_id
_entity_poly.type
_entity_poly.pdbx_seq_one_letter_code
_entity_poly.pdbx_strand_id
1 'polypeptide(L)'
;MGGGGLRILPHKKWHVWRRDNIERVLRDERENEEQQQTQHAKQQRLEQERRAEQLGAAGDGQAQEHVNLFQAEETAAATTAKSRGAKEKKTDDTLARHGKLPWYAKVEEKEPTARQERKRKRELEGADPLRHMLLKQQRPLFDTSVARGSDEKRRRRGVDEEGSDRRRYSGRYDRSSTSPERRLCQARGFEERASKKRRKHHKKEKKSKKEALLEELRREREEREASERRRADKLMFA
;
A
#
# COMPACT_ATOMS: atom_id res chain seq x y z
N MET A 1 17.55 -48.09 -9.03
CA MET A 1 16.97 -47.46 -10.25
C MET A 1 16.53 -46.03 -9.89
N GLY A 2 17.49 -45.13 -9.67
CA GLY A 2 17.20 -43.74 -9.29
C GLY A 2 16.93 -42.90 -10.53
N GLY A 3 15.67 -42.87 -10.97
CA GLY A 3 15.20 -42.02 -12.06
C GLY A 3 15.21 -40.55 -11.67
N GLY A 4 16.41 -39.96 -11.54
CA GLY A 4 16.62 -38.53 -11.46
C GLY A 4 16.35 -37.89 -12.82
N GLY A 5 15.10 -37.98 -13.29
CA GLY A 5 14.65 -37.38 -14.54
C GLY A 5 15.03 -35.91 -14.52
N LEU A 6 15.85 -35.51 -15.50
CA LEU A 6 16.35 -34.17 -15.69
C LEU A 6 15.17 -33.19 -15.62
N ARG A 7 15.01 -32.50 -14.48
CA ARG A 7 14.01 -31.44 -14.31
C ARG A 7 14.50 -30.23 -15.08
N ILE A 8 14.36 -30.30 -16.41
CA ILE A 8 14.80 -29.24 -17.34
C ILE A 8 13.81 -28.06 -17.28
N LEU A 9 12.56 -28.32 -16.90
CA LEU A 9 11.45 -27.36 -16.89
C LEU A 9 11.71 -26.11 -16.01
N PRO A 10 12.16 -26.22 -14.75
CA PRO A 10 12.48 -25.07 -13.90
C PRO A 10 13.55 -24.15 -14.51
N HIS A 11 14.39 -24.65 -15.42
CA HIS A 11 15.46 -23.89 -16.06
C HIS A 11 15.03 -23.14 -17.34
N LYS A 12 13.78 -23.30 -17.80
CA LYS A 12 13.27 -22.60 -18.97
C LYS A 12 12.60 -21.27 -18.62
N LYS A 13 12.96 -20.19 -19.33
CA LYS A 13 12.45 -18.81 -19.08
C LYS A 13 10.94 -18.66 -19.23
N TRP A 14 10.30 -19.48 -20.05
CA TRP A 14 8.86 -19.45 -20.28
C TRP A 14 8.06 -20.24 -19.23
N HIS A 15 8.73 -20.93 -18.30
CA HIS A 15 8.05 -21.79 -17.34
C HIS A 15 7.20 -20.97 -16.36
N VAL A 16 5.89 -21.21 -16.33
CA VAL A 16 4.91 -20.42 -15.58
C VAL A 16 5.21 -20.39 -14.08
N TRP A 17 5.59 -21.53 -13.51
CA TRP A 17 5.88 -21.67 -12.08
C TRP A 17 7.23 -21.07 -11.63
N ARG A 18 7.95 -20.40 -12.54
CA ARG A 18 9.12 -19.64 -12.11
C ARG A 18 8.66 -18.46 -11.29
N ARG A 19 9.40 -18.20 -10.23
CA ARG A 19 9.24 -17.01 -9.39
C ARG A 19 9.14 -15.73 -10.22
N ASP A 20 10.02 -15.54 -11.21
CA ASP A 20 10.01 -14.34 -12.08
C ASP A 20 8.72 -14.16 -12.89
N ASN A 21 8.11 -15.27 -13.31
CA ASN A 21 6.88 -15.22 -14.11
C ASN A 21 5.67 -15.04 -13.19
N ILE A 22 5.65 -15.71 -12.04
CA ILE A 22 4.65 -15.48 -10.99
C ILE A 22 4.68 -14.01 -10.55
N GLU A 23 5.85 -13.45 -10.27
CA GLU A 23 6.00 -12.04 -9.89
C GLU A 23 5.58 -11.07 -11.00
N ARG A 24 5.71 -11.47 -12.26
CA ARG A 24 5.18 -10.68 -13.40
C ARG A 24 3.66 -10.69 -13.40
N VAL A 25 3.05 -11.88 -13.30
CA VAL A 25 1.59 -12.02 -13.24
C VAL A 25 1.01 -11.25 -12.07
N LEU A 26 1.59 -11.37 -10.87
CA LEU A 26 1.13 -10.63 -9.68
C LEU A 26 1.24 -9.10 -9.85
N ARG A 27 2.24 -8.61 -10.57
CA ARG A 27 2.34 -7.18 -10.89
C ARG A 27 1.23 -6.76 -11.85
N ASP A 28 1.04 -7.53 -12.92
CA ASP A 28 0.03 -7.24 -13.93
C ASP A 28 -1.39 -7.30 -13.33
N GLU A 29 -1.65 -8.26 -12.42
CA GLU A 29 -2.89 -8.36 -11.65
C GLU A 29 -3.11 -7.14 -10.76
N ARG A 30 -2.10 -6.69 -10.00
CA ARG A 30 -2.20 -5.47 -9.19
C ARG A 30 -2.47 -4.23 -10.04
N GLU A 31 -1.76 -4.06 -11.15
CA GLU A 31 -1.97 -2.93 -12.06
C GLU A 31 -3.39 -2.94 -12.65
N ASN A 32 -3.98 -4.12 -12.86
CA ASN A 32 -5.35 -4.26 -13.34
C ASN A 32 -6.39 -3.96 -12.23
N GLU A 33 -6.17 -4.45 -11.01
CA GLU A 33 -7.02 -4.13 -9.86
C GLU A 33 -7.06 -2.62 -9.58
N GLU A 34 -5.91 -1.94 -9.60
CA GLU A 34 -5.83 -0.49 -9.45
C GLU A 34 -6.62 0.23 -10.56
N GLN A 35 -6.50 -0.22 -11.82
CA GLN A 35 -7.28 0.34 -12.93
C GLN A 35 -8.78 0.16 -12.71
N GLN A 36 -9.23 -1.02 -12.30
CA GLN A 36 -10.64 -1.28 -12.00
C GLN A 36 -11.15 -0.40 -10.85
N GLN A 37 -10.37 -0.25 -9.78
CA GLN A 37 -10.71 0.64 -8.66
C GLN A 37 -10.84 2.10 -9.12
N THR A 38 -9.92 2.60 -9.95
CA THR A 38 -10.03 3.98 -10.47
C THR A 38 -11.24 4.15 -11.38
N GLN A 39 -11.59 3.15 -12.20
CA GLN A 39 -12.78 3.18 -13.04
C GLN A 39 -14.05 3.18 -12.19
N HIS A 40 -14.11 2.33 -11.17
CA HIS A 40 -15.24 2.25 -10.25
C HIS A 40 -15.41 3.55 -9.46
N ALA A 41 -14.32 4.14 -8.93
CA ALA A 41 -14.38 5.43 -8.24
C ALA A 41 -14.88 6.56 -9.15
N LYS A 42 -14.49 6.56 -10.44
CA LYS A 42 -15.00 7.51 -11.43
C LYS A 42 -16.50 7.30 -11.70
N GLN A 43 -16.94 6.05 -11.84
CA GLN A 43 -18.35 5.72 -12.04
C GLN A 43 -19.19 6.18 -10.86
N GLN A 44 -18.74 5.90 -9.63
CA GLN A 44 -19.42 6.36 -8.42
C GLN A 44 -19.54 7.89 -8.36
N ARG A 45 -18.47 8.60 -8.75
CA ARG A 45 -18.51 10.07 -8.81
C ARG A 45 -19.52 10.58 -9.83
N LEU A 46 -19.54 10.01 -11.03
CA LEU A 46 -20.53 10.38 -12.06
C LEU A 46 -21.96 10.07 -11.63
N GLU A 47 -22.18 8.95 -10.93
CA GLU A 47 -23.48 8.59 -10.39
C GLU A 47 -23.93 9.56 -9.30
N GLN A 48 -23.02 9.99 -8.43
CA GLN A 48 -23.28 11.03 -7.43
C GLN A 48 -23.62 12.37 -8.09
N GLU A 49 -22.86 12.79 -9.10
CA GLU A 49 -23.12 14.01 -9.87
C GLU A 49 -24.50 13.94 -10.54
N ARG A 50 -24.82 12.84 -11.22
CA ARG A 50 -26.14 12.60 -11.82
C ARG A 50 -27.27 12.64 -10.79
N ARG A 51 -27.05 12.05 -9.60
CA ARG A 51 -28.03 12.06 -8.51
C ARG A 51 -28.22 13.47 -7.94
N ALA A 52 -27.14 14.23 -7.81
CA ALA A 52 -27.20 15.62 -7.35
C ALA A 52 -27.94 16.51 -8.36
N GLU A 53 -27.69 16.34 -9.67
CA GLU A 53 -28.42 17.03 -10.73
C GLU A 53 -29.93 16.74 -10.68
N GLN A 54 -30.33 15.49 -10.44
CA GLN A 54 -31.74 15.12 -10.30
C GLN A 54 -32.40 15.79 -9.08
N LEU A 55 -31.68 15.88 -7.96
CA LEU A 55 -32.18 16.57 -6.76
C LEU A 55 -32.19 18.09 -6.93
N GLY A 56 -31.22 18.67 -7.62
CA GLY A 56 -31.17 20.09 -7.96
C GLY A 56 -32.32 20.50 -8.88
N ALA A 57 -32.55 19.74 -9.95
CA ALA A 57 -33.65 19.98 -10.88
C ALA A 57 -35.04 19.88 -10.23
N ALA A 58 -35.19 19.06 -9.19
CA ALA A 58 -36.42 18.97 -8.40
C ALA A 58 -36.49 20.01 -7.25
N GLY A 59 -35.35 20.59 -6.85
CA GLY A 59 -35.18 21.40 -5.64
C GLY A 59 -35.14 22.91 -5.86
N ASP A 60 -35.01 23.40 -7.10
CA ASP A 60 -34.91 24.84 -7.44
C ASP A 60 -36.14 25.68 -7.01
N GLY A 61 -37.21 25.06 -6.50
CA GLY A 61 -38.41 25.75 -5.99
C GLY A 61 -38.46 25.97 -4.47
N GLN A 62 -37.58 25.36 -3.67
CA GLN A 62 -37.59 25.54 -2.22
C GLN A 62 -36.24 26.11 -1.77
N ALA A 63 -36.22 27.41 -1.46
CA ALA A 63 -35.12 28.05 -0.77
C ALA A 63 -34.77 27.23 0.48
N GLN A 64 -33.69 26.46 0.40
CA GLN A 64 -33.26 25.60 1.50
C GLN A 64 -32.85 26.48 2.67
N GLU A 65 -33.75 26.63 3.64
CA GLU A 65 -33.38 27.08 4.96
C GLU A 65 -32.30 26.14 5.48
N HIS A 66 -31.11 26.68 5.73
CA HIS A 66 -30.00 25.94 6.31
C HIS A 66 -30.40 25.44 7.71
N VAL A 67 -30.84 24.18 7.80
CA VAL A 67 -31.21 23.55 9.07
C VAL A 67 -29.93 23.32 9.87
N ASN A 68 -29.57 24.30 10.69
CA ASN A 68 -28.51 24.18 11.68
C ASN A 68 -28.97 23.22 12.79
N LEU A 69 -28.63 21.94 12.67
CA LEU A 69 -28.95 20.92 13.69
C LEU A 69 -28.34 21.24 15.07
N PHE A 70 -27.34 22.13 15.14
CA PHE A 70 -26.61 22.47 16.37
C PHE A 70 -27.00 23.83 16.98
N GLN A 71 -28.02 24.53 16.45
CA GLN A 71 -28.45 25.82 17.02
C GLN A 71 -28.83 25.72 18.51
N ALA A 72 -29.44 24.60 18.92
CA ALA A 72 -29.80 24.37 20.32
C ALA A 72 -28.57 24.20 21.23
N GLU A 73 -27.51 23.56 20.73
CA GLU A 73 -26.30 23.32 21.52
C GLU A 73 -25.41 24.57 21.57
N GLU A 74 -25.32 25.33 20.48
CA GLU A 74 -24.57 26.57 20.41
C GLU A 74 -25.17 27.67 21.32
N THR A 75 -26.50 27.75 21.39
CA THR A 75 -27.18 28.67 22.33
C THR A 75 -27.02 28.25 23.79
N ALA A 76 -27.01 26.95 24.10
CA ALA A 76 -26.71 26.44 25.44
C ALA A 76 -25.26 26.74 25.87
N ALA A 77 -24.29 26.64 24.97
CA ALA A 77 -22.91 27.03 25.22
C ALA A 77 -22.76 28.55 25.48
N ALA A 78 -23.51 29.37 24.74
CA ALA A 78 -23.48 30.83 24.92
C ALA A 78 -24.07 31.30 26.27
N THR A 79 -25.12 30.62 26.77
CA THR A 79 -25.73 30.96 28.08
C THR A 79 -24.83 30.55 29.26
N THR A 80 -24.17 29.40 29.18
CA THR A 80 -23.24 28.95 30.23
C THR A 80 -22.00 29.84 30.32
N ALA A 81 -21.50 30.36 29.20
CA ALA A 81 -20.38 31.30 29.16
C ALA A 81 -20.70 32.66 29.83
N LYS A 82 -21.93 33.18 29.72
CA LYS A 82 -22.33 34.45 30.35
C LYS A 82 -22.51 34.37 31.88
N SER A 83 -22.79 33.19 32.43
CA SER A 83 -22.99 32.99 33.87
C SER A 83 -21.70 32.94 34.72
N ARG A 84 -20.51 32.91 34.07
CA ARG A 84 -19.21 32.76 34.75
C ARG A 84 -18.39 34.05 34.84
N GLY A 85 -18.97 35.19 34.47
CA GLY A 85 -18.33 36.51 34.56
C GLY A 85 -18.42 37.17 35.92
N ALA A 86 -17.89 36.58 37.00
CA ALA A 86 -17.55 37.30 38.25
C ALA A 86 -16.79 36.41 39.25
N LYS A 87 -15.48 36.29 39.08
CA LYS A 87 -14.46 36.28 40.16
C LYS A 87 -13.10 35.90 39.58
N GLU A 88 -12.21 36.89 39.52
CA GLU A 88 -10.77 36.64 39.46
C GLU A 88 -10.32 35.87 40.71
N LYS A 89 -9.47 34.87 40.53
CA LYS A 89 -8.20 34.76 41.27
C LYS A 89 -7.27 33.78 40.55
N LYS A 90 -6.06 34.30 40.32
CA LYS A 90 -4.84 33.59 39.91
C LYS A 90 -4.59 32.37 40.79
N THR A 91 -3.80 31.44 40.26
CA THR A 91 -3.32 30.17 40.86
C THR A 91 -4.29 29.00 40.80
N ASP A 92 -4.47 28.44 39.61
CA ASP A 92 -3.87 27.14 39.30
C ASP A 92 -4.26 26.80 37.86
N ASP A 93 -3.32 27.04 36.97
CA ASP A 93 -3.39 26.61 35.58
C ASP A 93 -3.22 25.08 35.53
N THR A 94 -4.27 24.36 35.95
CA THR A 94 -4.33 22.90 35.87
C THR A 94 -4.47 22.40 34.43
N LEU A 95 -4.80 23.30 33.48
CA LEU A 95 -4.79 23.00 32.04
C LEU A 95 -3.38 23.08 31.46
N ALA A 96 -2.53 24.01 31.90
CA ALA A 96 -1.11 23.99 31.53
C ALA A 96 -0.34 22.81 32.17
N ARG A 97 -0.72 22.37 33.38
CA ARG A 97 -0.13 21.15 33.99
C ARG A 97 -0.50 19.87 33.25
N HIS A 98 -1.63 19.84 32.57
CA HIS A 98 -2.00 18.79 31.63
C HIS A 98 -1.84 19.28 30.19
N GLY A 99 -0.61 19.60 29.78
CA GLY A 99 -0.23 19.71 28.35
C GLY A 99 -0.46 18.41 27.53
N LYS A 100 -1.25 17.47 28.03
CA LYS A 100 -1.82 16.37 27.27
C LYS A 100 -3.16 16.85 26.73
N LEU A 101 -3.15 17.11 25.41
CA LEU A 101 -4.34 17.16 24.58
C LEU A 101 -5.34 16.06 25.00
N PRO A 102 -6.65 16.32 24.97
CA PRO A 102 -7.68 15.30 25.16
C PRO A 102 -7.37 14.04 24.34
N TRP A 103 -7.72 12.85 24.84
CA TRP A 103 -7.30 11.57 24.21
C TRP A 103 -7.64 11.47 22.71
N TYR A 104 -8.70 12.16 22.27
CA TYR A 104 -9.13 12.25 20.88
C TYR A 104 -8.44 13.36 20.05
N ALA A 105 -7.82 14.35 20.71
CA ALA A 105 -7.10 15.46 20.08
C ALA A 105 -5.57 15.23 20.06
N LYS A 106 -5.10 14.11 20.61
CA LYS A 106 -3.72 13.66 20.42
C LYS A 106 -3.58 13.11 19.01
N VAL A 107 -2.98 13.87 18.12
CA VAL A 107 -2.36 13.32 16.92
C VAL A 107 -1.16 12.51 17.41
N GLU A 108 -1.34 11.22 17.67
CA GLU A 108 -0.23 10.34 18.03
C GLU A 108 0.67 10.14 16.80
N GLU A 109 1.59 11.08 16.55
CA GLU A 109 2.63 10.99 15.51
C GLU A 109 3.68 9.90 15.80
N LYS A 110 3.49 9.09 16.84
CA LYS A 110 4.30 7.92 17.07
C LYS A 110 3.79 6.81 16.18
N GLU A 111 4.38 6.70 15.00
CA GLU A 111 4.27 5.49 14.19
C GLU A 111 4.53 4.28 15.11
N PRO A 112 3.52 3.43 15.34
CA PRO A 112 3.67 2.32 16.27
C PRO A 112 4.82 1.44 15.80
N THR A 113 5.72 1.10 16.71
CA THR A 113 6.81 0.17 16.39
C THR A 113 6.21 -1.11 15.81
N ALA A 114 6.84 -1.74 14.82
CA ALA A 114 6.29 -2.93 14.14
C ALA A 114 5.79 -4.05 15.09
N ARG A 115 6.33 -4.13 16.31
CA ARG A 115 5.87 -5.04 17.37
C ARG A 115 4.50 -4.65 17.97
N GLN A 116 4.25 -3.36 18.17
CA GLN A 116 2.98 -2.81 18.65
C GLN A 116 1.89 -2.93 17.59
N GLU A 117 2.20 -2.68 16.32
CA GLU A 117 1.25 -2.92 15.22
C GLU A 117 0.80 -4.38 15.15
N ARG A 118 1.73 -5.32 15.27
CA ARG A 118 1.40 -6.76 15.29
C ARG A 118 0.49 -7.12 16.45
N LYS A 119 0.70 -6.53 17.63
CA LYS A 119 -0.17 -6.76 18.80
C LYS A 119 -1.56 -6.16 18.59
N ARG A 120 -1.62 -4.92 18.11
CA ARG A 120 -2.88 -4.22 17.79
C ARG A 120 -3.69 -4.96 16.73
N LYS A 121 -3.06 -5.47 15.67
CA LYS A 121 -3.73 -6.30 14.66
C LYS A 121 -4.32 -7.59 15.25
N ARG A 122 -3.58 -8.29 16.13
CA ARG A 122 -4.09 -9.50 16.81
C ARG A 122 -5.28 -9.20 17.73
N GLU A 123 -5.25 -8.07 18.43
CA GLU A 123 -6.33 -7.64 19.31
C GLU A 123 -7.56 -7.20 18.51
N LEU A 124 -7.37 -6.44 17.42
CA LEU A 124 -8.45 -6.02 16.51
C LEU A 124 -9.12 -7.24 15.84
N GLU A 125 -8.30 -8.21 15.40
CA GLU A 125 -8.78 -9.48 14.89
C GLU A 125 -9.49 -10.31 15.97
N GLY A 126 -9.16 -10.15 17.25
CA GLY A 126 -9.86 -10.84 18.35
C GLY A 126 -11.18 -10.18 18.73
N ALA A 127 -11.30 -8.87 18.51
CA ALA A 127 -12.46 -8.06 18.88
C ALA A 127 -13.50 -7.93 17.76
N ASP A 128 -13.26 -8.49 16.58
CA ASP A 128 -14.22 -8.46 15.47
C ASP A 128 -15.40 -9.42 15.75
N PRO A 129 -16.61 -8.91 16.05
CA PRO A 129 -17.77 -9.75 16.38
C PRO A 129 -18.24 -10.58 15.17
N LEU A 130 -17.86 -10.22 13.95
CA LEU A 130 -18.17 -10.95 12.73
C LEU A 130 -17.21 -12.12 12.49
N ARG A 131 -16.14 -12.26 13.26
CA ARG A 131 -15.16 -13.33 13.05
C ARG A 131 -15.70 -14.73 13.32
N HIS A 132 -16.72 -14.84 14.16
CA HIS A 132 -17.43 -16.09 14.42
C HIS A 132 -18.47 -16.42 13.32
N MET A 133 -18.91 -15.39 12.59
CA MET A 133 -19.91 -15.44 11.51
C MET A 133 -19.28 -15.66 10.13
N LEU A 134 -18.02 -15.27 9.97
CA LEU A 134 -17.19 -15.73 8.86
C LEU A 134 -17.03 -17.25 9.04
N LEU A 135 -17.91 -18.00 8.35
CA LEU A 135 -17.77 -19.43 8.16
C LEU A 135 -16.28 -19.71 7.96
N LYS A 136 -15.75 -20.66 8.73
CA LYS A 136 -14.43 -21.26 8.50
C LYS A 136 -14.47 -21.89 7.10
N GLN A 137 -14.44 -21.08 6.06
CA GLN A 137 -14.33 -21.50 4.69
C GLN A 137 -12.92 -22.07 4.61
N GLN A 138 -12.92 -23.39 4.80
CA GLN A 138 -11.93 -24.33 4.36
C GLN A 138 -10.50 -23.83 4.55
N ARG A 139 -9.88 -24.27 5.66
CA ARG A 139 -8.47 -24.64 5.57
C ARG A 139 -8.32 -25.41 4.26
N PRO A 140 -7.53 -24.93 3.29
CA PRO A 140 -7.30 -25.70 2.09
C PRO A 140 -6.81 -27.08 2.54
N LEU A 141 -7.53 -28.14 2.15
CA LEU A 141 -7.15 -29.53 2.41
C LEU A 141 -5.78 -29.91 1.80
N PHE A 142 -5.11 -28.96 1.14
CA PHE A 142 -3.81 -29.08 0.52
C PHE A 142 -2.83 -28.02 1.03
N ASP A 143 -2.60 -27.99 2.34
CA ASP A 143 -1.39 -27.39 2.89
C ASP A 143 -0.22 -28.37 2.69
N THR A 144 0.34 -28.39 1.48
CA THR A 144 1.53 -29.21 1.12
C THR A 144 2.83 -28.66 1.71
N SER A 145 2.74 -27.66 2.61
CA SER A 145 3.89 -27.09 3.32
C SER A 145 4.42 -27.97 4.46
N VAL A 146 3.76 -29.10 4.79
CA VAL A 146 4.17 -30.00 5.90
C VAL A 146 4.89 -31.29 5.43
N ALA A 147 5.13 -31.50 4.13
CA ALA A 147 5.80 -32.71 3.62
C ALA A 147 7.34 -32.60 3.46
N ARG A 148 8.01 -31.72 4.23
CA ARG A 148 9.48 -31.74 4.45
C ARG A 148 9.83 -31.28 5.86
N GLY A 149 9.38 -32.07 6.84
CA GLY A 149 9.68 -31.84 8.26
C GLY A 149 9.98 -33.10 9.06
N SER A 150 10.19 -34.25 8.42
CA SER A 150 10.54 -35.50 9.09
C SER A 150 11.91 -35.98 8.64
N ASP A 151 12.98 -35.53 9.33
CA ASP A 151 14.06 -36.44 9.76
C ASP A 151 15.17 -35.89 10.68
N GLU A 152 15.06 -34.70 11.30
CA GLU A 152 16.20 -34.17 12.07
C GLU A 152 15.83 -33.54 13.41
N LYS A 153 15.07 -34.25 14.26
CA LYS A 153 14.84 -33.81 15.66
C LYS A 153 14.55 -34.93 16.67
N ARG A 154 15.21 -36.08 16.51
CA ARG A 154 15.46 -37.01 17.62
C ARG A 154 16.95 -36.98 17.95
N ARG A 155 17.27 -36.83 19.23
CA ARG A 155 18.58 -36.48 19.86
C ARG A 155 18.74 -34.95 19.94
N ARG A 156 18.70 -34.28 21.09
CA ARG A 156 19.07 -34.68 22.46
C ARG A 156 18.22 -33.90 23.47
N ARG A 157 17.65 -34.63 24.43
CA ARG A 157 17.35 -34.09 25.77
C ARG A 157 18.63 -34.21 26.60
N GLY A 158 18.81 -33.26 27.52
CA GLY A 158 19.70 -33.35 28.67
C GLY A 158 21.11 -32.86 28.39
N VAL A 159 21.45 -31.69 28.92
CA VAL A 159 22.42 -31.52 30.02
C VAL A 159 22.29 -30.06 30.46
N ASP A 160 21.76 -29.86 31.66
CA ASP A 160 21.98 -28.64 32.44
C ASP A 160 23.46 -28.61 32.80
N GLU A 161 24.22 -27.61 32.35
CA GLU A 161 25.45 -27.22 33.03
C GLU A 161 25.71 -25.72 32.89
N GLU A 162 25.95 -25.14 34.05
CA GLU A 162 26.41 -23.79 34.28
C GLU A 162 27.79 -23.55 33.65
N GLY A 163 28.01 -22.31 33.22
CA GLY A 163 29.33 -21.72 33.26
C GLY A 163 30.20 -21.87 32.01
N SER A 164 31.07 -20.86 31.87
CA SER A 164 32.23 -20.82 30.98
C SER A 164 31.94 -20.65 29.48
N ASP A 165 32.67 -19.86 28.72
CA ASP A 165 33.80 -19.01 29.00
C ASP A 165 33.97 -18.08 27.80
N ARG A 166 34.51 -16.90 28.06
CA ARG A 166 34.96 -15.96 27.04
C ARG A 166 36.05 -16.60 26.19
N ARG A 167 35.79 -16.85 24.91
CA ARG A 167 36.87 -16.83 23.90
C ARG A 167 36.60 -15.80 22.82
N ARG A 168 37.23 -14.64 23.05
CA ARG A 168 37.63 -13.67 22.03
C ARG A 168 38.35 -14.41 20.90
N TYR A 169 37.71 -14.53 19.74
CA TYR A 169 38.42 -14.86 18.51
C TYR A 169 38.79 -13.55 17.82
N SER A 170 39.93 -12.98 18.20
CA SER A 170 40.59 -11.92 17.43
C SER A 170 41.25 -12.56 16.22
N GLY A 171 40.48 -12.81 15.17
CA GLY A 171 40.99 -13.23 13.87
C GLY A 171 41.43 -12.03 13.05
N ARG A 172 42.63 -11.49 13.34
CA ARG A 172 43.41 -10.75 12.34
C ARG A 172 43.70 -11.73 11.21
N TYR A 173 42.94 -11.65 10.12
CA TYR A 173 43.38 -12.28 8.87
C TYR A 173 44.17 -11.27 8.05
N ASP A 174 45.39 -11.69 7.77
CA ASP A 174 46.39 -11.02 6.98
C ASP A 174 45.89 -10.60 5.60
N ARG A 175 46.21 -9.34 5.31
CA ARG A 175 45.91 -8.63 4.09
C ARG A 175 47.10 -8.77 3.15
N SER A 176 47.35 -9.97 2.61
CA SER A 176 48.30 -10.16 1.49
C SER A 176 48.25 -11.60 0.96
N SER A 177 47.22 -11.90 0.16
CA SER A 177 47.24 -13.04 -0.75
C SER A 177 46.77 -12.54 -2.11
N THR A 178 47.75 -12.20 -2.94
CA THR A 178 47.58 -11.88 -4.37
C THR A 178 47.40 -13.20 -5.11
N SER A 179 46.26 -13.88 -4.89
CA SER A 179 45.88 -15.09 -5.62
C SER A 179 45.34 -14.71 -7.02
N PRO A 180 45.83 -15.37 -8.11
CA PRO A 180 45.37 -15.13 -9.48
C PRO A 180 43.86 -15.36 -9.69
N GLU A 181 43.21 -16.17 -8.85
CA GLU A 181 41.77 -16.47 -8.95
C GLU A 181 40.87 -15.26 -8.69
N ARG A 182 41.36 -14.24 -7.97
CA ARG A 182 40.58 -13.02 -7.72
C ARG A 182 40.36 -12.17 -8.98
N ARG A 183 41.17 -12.33 -10.03
CA ARG A 183 41.01 -11.58 -11.29
C ARG A 183 39.84 -12.09 -12.14
N LEU A 184 39.47 -13.37 -12.04
CA LEU A 184 38.31 -13.92 -12.77
C LEU A 184 36.96 -13.49 -12.16
N CYS A 185 36.92 -13.21 -10.85
CA CYS A 185 35.69 -12.77 -10.19
C CYS A 185 35.34 -11.29 -10.47
N GLN A 186 36.32 -10.44 -10.76
CA GLN A 186 36.06 -9.03 -11.06
C GLN A 186 35.51 -8.81 -12.49
N ALA A 187 35.86 -9.67 -13.45
CA ALA A 187 35.35 -9.60 -14.82
C ALA A 187 33.84 -9.86 -14.90
N ARG A 188 33.30 -10.80 -14.11
CA ARG A 188 31.84 -11.09 -14.07
C ARG A 188 31.00 -9.93 -13.53
N GLY A 189 31.56 -9.11 -12.63
CA GLY A 189 30.86 -7.94 -12.08
C GLY A 189 30.69 -6.78 -13.07
N PHE A 190 31.57 -6.67 -14.07
CA PHE A 190 31.49 -5.61 -15.09
C PHE A 190 30.42 -5.89 -16.16
N GLU A 191 30.25 -7.14 -16.61
CA GLU A 191 29.19 -7.51 -17.55
C GLU A 191 27.77 -7.32 -16.97
N GLU A 192 27.59 -7.63 -15.68
CA GLU A 192 26.30 -7.47 -15.01
C GLU A 192 25.89 -5.99 -14.89
N ARG A 193 26.86 -5.08 -14.75
CA ARG A 193 26.61 -3.62 -14.73
C ARG A 193 26.27 -3.08 -16.12
N ALA A 194 26.88 -3.60 -17.18
CA ALA A 194 26.56 -3.22 -18.56
C ALA A 194 25.14 -3.65 -18.98
N SER A 195 24.71 -4.87 -18.62
CA SER A 195 23.36 -5.37 -18.95
C SER A 195 22.25 -4.60 -18.22
N LYS A 196 22.48 -4.16 -16.98
CA LYS A 196 21.55 -3.31 -16.21
C LYS A 196 21.38 -1.92 -16.85
N LYS A 197 22.43 -1.32 -17.42
CA LYS A 197 22.34 -0.04 -18.15
C LYS A 197 21.50 -0.16 -19.43
N ARG A 198 21.70 -1.21 -20.24
CA ARG A 198 20.91 -1.44 -21.48
C ARG A 198 19.41 -1.64 -21.20
N ARG A 199 19.06 -2.33 -20.11
CA ARG A 199 17.65 -2.50 -19.67
C ARG A 199 16.98 -1.18 -19.28
N LYS A 200 17.70 -0.25 -18.68
CA LYS A 200 17.16 1.07 -18.31
C LYS A 200 16.83 1.92 -19.54
N HIS A 201 17.71 1.93 -20.55
CA HIS A 201 17.47 2.67 -21.79
C HIS A 201 16.22 2.18 -22.54
N HIS A 202 16.06 0.86 -22.67
CA HIS A 202 14.89 0.28 -23.36
C HIS A 202 13.57 0.56 -22.63
N LYS A 203 13.57 0.67 -21.29
CA LYS A 203 12.36 1.07 -20.53
C LYS A 203 12.02 2.55 -20.75
N LYS A 204 13.02 3.42 -20.91
CA LYS A 204 12.80 4.86 -21.18
C LYS A 204 12.21 5.08 -22.58
N GLU A 205 12.72 4.38 -23.58
CA GLU A 205 12.23 4.46 -24.97
C GLU A 205 10.76 3.97 -25.13
N LYS A 206 10.39 2.91 -24.40
CA LYS A 206 9.00 2.44 -24.39
C LYS A 206 8.04 3.44 -23.76
N LYS A 207 8.48 4.19 -22.73
CA LYS A 207 7.66 5.23 -22.12
C LYS A 207 7.46 6.43 -23.05
N SER A 208 8.51 6.89 -23.72
CA SER A 208 8.40 8.02 -24.66
C SER A 208 7.52 7.69 -25.87
N LYS A 209 7.56 6.45 -26.39
CA LYS A 209 6.66 6.01 -27.47
C LYS A 209 5.19 5.99 -27.03
N LYS A 210 4.89 5.54 -25.81
CA LYS A 210 3.52 5.55 -25.27
C LYS A 210 3.01 6.97 -25.03
N GLU A 211 3.88 7.87 -24.59
CA GLU A 211 3.54 9.28 -24.37
C GLU A 211 3.26 10.00 -25.68
N ALA A 212 4.08 9.79 -26.72
CA ALA A 212 3.83 10.32 -28.06
C ALA A 212 2.50 9.84 -28.64
N LEU A 213 2.17 8.55 -28.50
CA LEU A 213 0.87 8.01 -28.93
C LEU A 213 -0.31 8.67 -28.19
N LEU A 214 -0.18 8.90 -26.89
CA LEU A 214 -1.21 9.56 -26.10
C LEU A 214 -1.39 11.03 -26.48
N GLU A 215 -0.30 11.71 -26.85
CA GLU A 215 -0.35 13.10 -27.33
C GLU A 215 -1.03 13.19 -28.70
N GLU A 216 -0.77 12.25 -29.59
CA GLU A 216 -1.45 12.13 -30.90
C GLU A 216 -2.96 11.92 -30.73
N LEU A 217 -3.38 11.02 -29.84
CA LEU A 217 -4.81 10.80 -29.54
C LEU A 217 -5.50 12.03 -28.91
N ARG A 218 -4.76 12.86 -28.17
CA ARG A 218 -5.30 14.12 -27.62
C ARG A 218 -5.53 15.12 -28.74
N ARG A 219 -4.55 15.29 -29.64
CA ARG A 219 -4.68 16.18 -30.81
C ARG A 219 -5.83 15.75 -31.72
N GLU A 220 -5.97 14.45 -31.98
CA GLU A 220 -7.06 13.93 -32.80
C GLU A 220 -8.43 14.23 -32.19
N ARG A 221 -8.58 14.11 -30.87
CA ARG A 221 -9.83 14.47 -30.16
C ARG A 221 -10.12 15.96 -30.26
N GLU A 222 -9.13 16.80 -29.99
CA GLU A 222 -9.28 18.25 -30.08
C GLU A 222 -9.67 18.69 -31.50
N GLU A 223 -9.11 18.05 -32.53
CA GLU A 223 -9.45 18.33 -33.92
C GLU A 223 -10.89 17.89 -34.26
N ARG A 224 -11.33 16.73 -33.77
CA ARG A 224 -12.73 16.29 -33.92
C ARG A 224 -13.69 17.25 -33.22
N GLU A 225 -13.44 17.59 -31.96
CA GLU A 225 -14.25 18.54 -31.21
C GLU A 225 -14.28 19.92 -31.88
N ALA A 226 -13.16 20.40 -32.39
CA ALA A 226 -13.09 21.67 -33.13
C ALA A 226 -13.89 21.61 -34.45
N SER A 227 -13.84 20.48 -35.15
CA SER A 227 -14.62 20.27 -36.37
C SER A 227 -16.13 20.22 -36.08
N GLU A 228 -16.52 19.61 -34.96
CA GLU A 228 -17.91 19.55 -34.50
C GLU A 228 -18.41 20.93 -34.07
N ARG A 229 -17.58 21.71 -33.36
CA ARG A 229 -17.89 23.11 -33.03
C ARG A 229 -18.10 23.94 -34.28
N ARG A 230 -17.21 23.86 -35.27
CA ARG A 230 -17.38 24.57 -36.56
C ARG A 230 -18.67 24.16 -37.28
N ARG A 231 -19.05 22.88 -37.22
CA ARG A 231 -20.32 22.39 -37.79
C ARG A 231 -21.52 22.94 -37.02
N ALA A 232 -21.45 22.94 -35.69
CA ALA A 232 -22.50 23.48 -34.82
C ALA A 232 -22.67 24.99 -35.03
N ASP A 233 -21.58 25.76 -35.06
CA ASP A 233 -21.61 27.20 -35.34
C ASP A 233 -22.23 27.46 -36.72
N LYS A 234 -21.85 26.67 -37.73
CA LYS A 234 -22.43 26.78 -39.07
C LYS A 234 -23.94 26.47 -39.09
N LEU A 235 -24.43 25.58 -38.23
CA LEU A 235 -25.87 25.29 -38.11
C LEU A 235 -26.62 26.34 -37.29
N MET A 236 -25.96 26.98 -36.32
CA MET A 236 -26.57 28.00 -35.45
C MET A 236 -26.66 29.38 -36.12
N PHE A 237 -25.73 29.68 -37.03
CA PHE A 237 -25.64 30.98 -37.71
C PHE A 237 -25.98 30.92 -39.22
N ALA A 238 -26.53 29.80 -39.71
CA ALA A 238 -27.15 29.70 -41.04
C ALA A 238 -28.66 29.90 -40.94
#